data_AF-A0A5C8S9Q6-F1
#
_entry.id   AF-A0A5C8S9Q6-F1
#
_cell.length_a   1.000
_cell.length_b   1.000
_cell.length_c   1.000
_cell.angle_alpha   90.00
_cell.angle_beta   90.00
_cell.angle_gamma   90.00
#
_symmetry.space_group_name_H-M   'P 1'
#
loop_
_entity.id
_entity.type
_entity.pdbx_description
1 polymer ?
#
loop_
_entity_poly.entity_id
_entity_poly.type
_entity_poly.pdbx_seq_one_letter_code
_entity_poly.pdbx_strand_id
1 'polypeptide(L)' 'MARPTEQEVGKAGLKLQAAQIFLDSRLGDFQASLLVGAPAELEMARQGAIGALEALLDARLYHHTLMMRLTGMEGEDA' A
#
# COMPACT_ATOMS: atom_id res chain seq x y z
N MET A 1 15.22 8.35 19.46
CA MET A 1 13.79 8.32 19.05
C MET A 1 13.07 7.28 19.92
N ALA A 2 11.80 7.50 20.29
CA ALA A 2 11.06 6.54 21.11
C ALA A 2 10.71 5.27 20.32
N ARG A 3 10.64 4.11 21.00
CA ARG A 3 10.19 2.83 20.41
C ARG A 3 8.69 2.92 20.11
N PRO A 4 8.21 2.44 18.94
CA PRO A 4 6.78 2.40 18.66
C PRO A 4 6.03 1.46 19.60
N THR A 5 4.76 1.76 19.83
CA THR A 5 3.82 0.96 20.60
C THR A 5 3.12 -0.08 19.71
N GLU A 6 2.63 -1.17 20.31
CA GLU A 6 1.82 -2.17 19.60
C GLU A 6 0.58 -1.56 18.94
N GLN A 7 -0.02 -0.53 19.58
CA GLN A 7 -1.16 0.20 19.02
C GLN A 7 -0.79 0.96 17.74
N GLU A 8 0.39 1.57 17.67
CA GLU A 8 0.87 2.27 16.47
C GLU A 8 1.15 1.29 15.33
N VAL A 9 1.75 0.14 15.63
CA VAL A 9 1.94 -0.96 14.67
C VAL A 9 0.60 -1.46 14.15
N GLY A 10 -0.37 -1.73 15.03
CA GLY A 10 -1.72 -2.17 14.64
C GLY A 10 -2.42 -1.17 13.72
N LYS A 11 -2.34 0.14 14.02
CA LYS A 11 -2.87 1.20 13.15
C LYS A 11 -2.19 1.21 11.78
N ALA A 12 -0.89 0.97 11.72
CA ALA A 12 -0.16 0.86 10.45
C ALA A 12 -0.58 -0.39 9.65
N GLY A 13 -0.85 -1.50 10.33
CA GLY A 13 -1.36 -2.73 9.69
C GLY A 13 -2.75 -2.53 9.08
N LEU A 14 -3.63 -1.79 9.76
CA LEU A 14 -4.94 -1.43 9.20
C LEU A 14 -4.83 -0.54 7.97
N LYS A 15 -3.90 0.43 7.97
CA LYS A 15 -3.63 1.26 6.79
C LYS A 15 -3.11 0.43 5.62
N LEU A 16 -2.20 -0.52 5.88
CA LEU A 16 -1.69 -1.45 4.87
C LEU A 16 -2.83 -2.28 4.27
N GLN A 17 -3.72 -2.82 5.09
CA GLN A 17 -4.88 -3.58 4.61
C GLN A 17 -5.84 -2.71 3.78
N ALA A 18 -6.11 -1.48 4.20
CA ALA A 18 -6.94 -0.54 3.45
C ALA A 18 -6.33 -0.19 2.08
N ALA A 19 -5.00 0.02 2.01
CA ALA A 19 -4.30 0.27 0.76
C ALA A 19 -4.36 -0.94 -0.18
N GLN A 20 -4.31 -2.17 0.34
CA GLN A 20 -4.47 -3.38 -0.47
C GLN A 20 -5.86 -3.46 -1.09
N ILE A 21 -6.91 -3.25 -0.29
CA ILE A 21 -8.30 -3.24 -0.78
C ILE A 21 -8.49 -2.16 -1.85
N PHE A 22 -7.91 -0.98 -1.65
CA PHE A 22 -7.97 0.10 -2.62
C PHE A 22 -7.30 -0.30 -3.94
N LEU A 23 -6.11 -0.90 -3.90
CA LEU A 23 -5.44 -1.41 -5.09
C LEU A 23 -6.28 -2.45 -5.83
N ASP A 24 -6.82 -3.43 -5.11
CA ASP A 24 -7.64 -4.49 -5.72
C ASP A 24 -8.84 -3.90 -6.47
N SER A 25 -9.48 -2.85 -5.91
CA SER A 25 -10.56 -2.14 -6.60
C SER A 25 -10.11 -1.47 -7.90
N ARG A 26 -8.93 -0.85 -7.92
CA ARG A 26 -8.40 -0.16 -9.11
C ARG A 26 -7.95 -1.12 -10.20
N LEU A 27 -7.42 -2.27 -9.82
CA LEU A 27 -7.13 -3.34 -10.78
C LEU A 27 -8.42 -3.88 -11.42
N GLY A 28 -9.51 -3.98 -10.65
CA GLY A 28 -10.84 -4.30 -11.19
C GLY A 28 -11.32 -3.28 -12.22
N ASP A 29 -11.25 -1.98 -11.90
CA ASP A 29 -11.60 -0.89 -12.82
C ASP A 29 -10.76 -0.93 -14.12
N PHE A 30 -9.45 -1.21 -13.99
CA PHE A 30 -8.55 -1.32 -15.13
C PHE A 30 -8.88 -2.53 -16.02
N GLN A 31 -9.16 -3.70 -15.44
CA GLN A 31 -9.60 -4.88 -16.18
C GLN A 31 -10.93 -4.65 -16.91
N ALA A 32 -11.89 -3.99 -16.26
CA ALA A 32 -13.15 -3.63 -16.90
C ALA A 32 -12.94 -2.66 -18.07
N SER A 33 -12.07 -1.67 -17.91
CA SER A 33 -11.76 -0.69 -18.96
C SER A 33 -11.07 -1.34 -20.17
N LEU A 34 -10.19 -2.33 -19.94
CA LEU A 34 -9.58 -3.14 -21.00
C LEU A 34 -10.63 -3.88 -21.85
N LEU A 35 -11.69 -4.42 -21.23
CA LEU A 35 -12.75 -5.16 -21.93
C LEU A 35 -13.62 -4.26 -22.81
N VAL A 36 -13.84 -3.02 -22.41
CA VAL A 36 -14.69 -2.06 -23.13
C VAL A 36 -13.94 -1.38 -24.29
N GLY A 37 -12.61 -1.40 -24.28
CA GLY A 37 -11.79 -0.87 -25.38
C GLY A 37 -11.82 0.66 -25.49
N ALA A 38 -12.18 1.36 -24.41
CA ALA A 38 -12.32 2.81 -24.37
C ALA A 38 -10.99 3.46 -23.89
N PRO A 39 -10.22 4.12 -24.79
CA PRO A 39 -8.82 4.44 -24.52
C PRO A 39 -8.61 5.54 -23.46
N ALA A 40 -9.57 6.46 -23.28
CA ALA A 40 -9.46 7.50 -22.26
C ALA A 40 -9.70 6.91 -20.86
N GLU A 41 -10.70 6.04 -20.73
CA GLU A 41 -11.06 5.30 -19.54
C GLU A 41 -9.94 4.33 -19.15
N LEU A 42 -9.31 3.70 -20.13
CA LEU A 42 -8.14 2.85 -19.92
C LEU A 42 -6.97 3.63 -19.31
N GLU A 43 -6.65 4.81 -19.86
CA GLU A 43 -5.56 5.65 -19.34
C GLU A 43 -5.84 6.11 -17.92
N MET A 44 -7.07 6.56 -17.64
CA MET A 44 -7.49 6.95 -16.29
C MET A 44 -7.43 5.77 -15.30
N ALA A 45 -7.94 4.61 -15.68
CA ALA A 45 -7.90 3.41 -14.84
C ALA A 45 -6.46 2.95 -14.59
N ARG A 46 -5.57 3.05 -15.59
CA ARG A 46 -4.14 2.76 -15.45
C ARG A 46 -3.47 3.69 -14.43
N GLN A 47 -3.69 5.00 -14.56
CA GLN A 47 -3.15 5.99 -13.63
C GLN A 47 -3.68 5.77 -12.21
N GLY A 48 -4.97 5.45 -12.07
CA GLY A 48 -5.58 5.10 -10.79
C GLY A 48 -4.96 3.85 -10.15
N ALA A 49 -4.67 2.81 -10.94
CA ALA A 49 -3.99 1.60 -10.47
C ALA A 49 -2.53 1.87 -10.05
N ILE A 50 -1.79 2.68 -10.81
CA ILE A 50 -0.43 3.09 -10.45
C ILE A 50 -0.43 3.85 -9.12
N GLY A 51 -1.30 4.85 -8.95
CA GLY A 51 -1.38 5.60 -7.69
C GLY A 51 -1.77 4.73 -6.49
N ALA A 52 -2.61 3.71 -6.70
CA ALA A 52 -2.94 2.75 -5.65
C ALA A 52 -1.77 1.84 -5.27
N LEU A 53 -0.95 1.43 -6.24
CA LEU A 53 0.29 0.67 -6.00
C LEU A 53 1.29 1.46 -5.15
N GLU A 54 1.47 2.74 -5.48
CA GLU A 54 2.36 3.64 -4.72
C GLU A 54 1.91 3.77 -3.26
N ALA A 55 0.61 4.01 -3.03
CA ALA A 55 0.04 4.09 -1.68
C ALA A 55 0.21 2.77 -0.89
N LEU A 56 0.11 1.62 -1.55
CA LEU A 56 0.34 0.31 -0.94
C LEU A 56 1.80 0.11 -0.54
N LEU A 57 2.74 0.48 -1.41
CA LEU A 57 4.17 0.40 -1.15
C LEU A 57 4.55 1.25 0.08
N ASP A 58 4.06 2.48 0.13
CA ASP A 58 4.30 3.39 1.26
C ASP A 58 3.74 2.83 2.57
N ALA A 59 2.50 2.32 2.55
CA ALA A 59 1.88 1.71 3.73
C ALA A 59 2.65 0.47 4.21
N ARG A 60 3.18 -0.32 3.27
CA ARG A 60 3.96 -1.53 3.58
C ARG A 60 5.30 -1.20 4.18
N LEU A 61 6.03 -0.24 3.61
CA LEU A 61 7.30 0.23 4.17
C LEU A 61 7.10 0.80 5.57
N TYR A 62 6.09 1.65 5.76
CA TYR A 62 5.77 2.23 7.06
C TYR A 62 5.46 1.16 8.12
N HIS A 63 4.58 0.21 7.82
CA HIS A 63 4.26 -0.88 8.73
C HIS A 63 5.49 -1.75 9.04
N HIS A 64 6.30 -2.08 8.03
CA HIS A 64 7.51 -2.86 8.21
C HIS A 64 8.53 -2.15 9.10
N THR A 65 8.79 -0.85 8.88
CA THR A 65 9.69 -0.06 9.72
C THR A 65 9.23 -0.03 11.17
N LEU A 66 7.93 0.13 11.43
CA LEU A 66 7.42 0.09 12.79
C LEU A 66 7.57 -1.28 13.44
N MET A 67 7.33 -2.36 12.69
CA MET A 67 7.55 -3.74 13.18
C MET A 67 9.01 -3.98 13.58
N MET A 68 9.96 -3.60 12.71
CA MET A 68 11.40 -3.76 12.98
C MET A 68 11.82 -3.03 14.26
N ARG A 69 11.34 -1.79 14.44
CA ARG A 69 11.60 -0.99 15.64
C ARG A 69 10.92 -1.55 16.89
N LEU A 70 9.70 -2.09 16.75
CA LEU A 70 8.99 -2.73 17.86
C LEU A 70 9.72 -4.00 18.33
N THR A 71 10.15 -4.87 17.41
CA THR A 71 10.84 -6.13 17.75
C THR A 71 12.27 -5.90 18.22
N GLY A 72 12.83 -4.71 18.02
CA GLY A 72 14.24 -4.44 18.33
C GLY A 72 15.18 -5.10 17.33
N MET A 73 14.66 -5.54 16.18
CA MET A 73 15.45 -5.79 14.98
C MET A 73 15.80 -4.42 14.39
N GLU A 74 16.59 -3.62 15.10
CA GLU A 74 17.37 -2.60 14.43
C GLU A 74 18.26 -3.38 13.45
N GLY A 75 18.23 -2.99 12.17
CA GLY A 75 19.11 -3.60 11.18
C GLY A 75 20.52 -3.55 11.75
N GLU A 76 21.05 -4.72 12.10
CA GLU A 76 22.45 -4.86 12.50
C GLU A 76 23.27 -4.28 11.34
N ASP A 77 24.09 -3.30 11.66
CA ASP A 77 24.88 -2.51 10.73
C ASP A 77 25.72 -3.37 9.77
N ALA A 78 25.84 -2.86 8.54
CA ALA A 78 26.80 -3.17 7.45
C ALA A 78 26.40 -4.21 6.40
#